data_AF-A0A944YKE6-F1
#
_entry.id   AF-A0A944YKE6-F1
#
_cell.length_a   1.000
_cell.length_b   1.000
_cell.length_c   1.000
_cell.angle_alpha   90.00
_cell.angle_beta   90.00
_cell.angle_gamma   90.00
#
_symmetry.space_group_name_H-M   'P 1'
#
loop_
_entity.id
_entity.type
_entity.pdbx_description
1 polymer ?
#
loop_
_entity_poly.entity_id
_entity_poly.type
_entity_poly.pdbx_seq_one_letter_code
_entity_poly.pdbx_strand_id
1 'polypeptide(L)' 'MSDLLLALALACIQGLTEFLPVSSSAHLLFPSLLFGAKDFGLVFDIAVHAGTLAAVVFYFKDDILKLLE' A
#
# COMPACT_ATOMS: atom_id res chain seq x y z
N MET A 1 -14.79 -4.29 -14.18
CA MET A 1 -14.60 -3.34 -13.07
C MET A 1 -13.96 -2.09 -13.65
N SER A 2 -14.31 -0.88 -13.24
CA SER A 2 -13.52 0.29 -13.66
C SER A 2 -12.13 0.19 -13.04
N ASP A 3 -11.07 0.39 -13.83
CA ASP A 3 -9.68 0.29 -13.36
C ASP A 3 -9.42 1.16 -12.13
N LEU A 4 -10.10 2.31 -12.04
CA LEU A 4 -10.05 3.21 -10.89
C LEU A 4 -10.59 2.58 -9.60
N LEU A 5 -11.70 1.84 -9.69
CA LEU A 5 -12.30 1.20 -8.52
C LEU A 5 -11.39 0.09 -7.97
N LEU A 6 -10.76 -0.68 -8.87
CA LEU A 6 -9.82 -1.72 -8.49
C LEU A 6 -8.55 -1.12 -7.87
N ALA A 7 -7.99 -0.07 -8.48
CA ALA A 7 -6.83 0.64 -7.93
C ALA A 7 -7.11 1.21 -6.54
N LEU A 8 -8.30 1.81 -6.34
CA LEU A 8 -8.71 2.35 -5.04
C LEU A 8 -8.86 1.24 -4.00
N ALA A 9 -9.50 0.12 -4.36
CA ALA A 9 -9.65 -1.02 -3.46
C ALA A 9 -8.29 -1.61 -3.05
N LEU A 10 -7.37 -1.80 -4.00
CA LEU A 10 -6.02 -2.28 -3.74
C LEU A 10 -5.22 -1.31 -2.87
N ALA A 11 -5.31 0.00 -3.11
CA ALA A 11 -4.66 1.01 -2.28
C ALA A 11 -5.20 1.02 -0.84
N CYS A 12 -6.51 0.85 -0.65
CA CYS A 12 -7.10 0.68 0.68
C CYS A 12 -6.62 -0.60 1.36
N ILE A 13 -6.56 -1.73 0.64
CA ILE A 13 -6.05 -3.00 1.17
C ILE A 13 -4.59 -2.85 1.58
N GLN A 14 -3.75 -2.22 0.75
CA GLN A 14 -2.37 -1.93 1.10
C GLN A 14 -2.28 -1.09 2.38
N GLY A 15 -3.03 0.02 2.45
CA GLY A 15 -3.02 0.89 3.63
C GLY A 15 -3.46 0.19 4.91
N LEU A 16 -4.37 -0.78 4.82
CA LEU A 16 -4.78 -1.59 5.96
C LEU A 16 -3.76 -2.67 6.30
N THR A 17 -3.27 -3.40 5.30
CA THR A 17 -2.44 -4.60 5.51
C THR A 17 -0.97 -4.33 5.76
N GLU A 18 -0.45 -3.16 5.36
CA GLU A 18 0.97 -2.80 5.56
C GLU A 18 1.38 -2.78 7.03
N PHE A 19 0.44 -2.43 7.92
CA PHE A 19 0.68 -2.37 9.37
C PHE A 19 0.45 -3.71 10.07
N LEU A 20 -0.06 -4.71 9.36
CA LEU A 20 -0.31 -6.05 9.88
C LEU A 20 0.77 -7.02 9.36
N PRO A 21 1.25 -7.99 10.16
CA PRO A 21 2.23 -8.99 9.72
C PRO A 21 1.57 -10.07 8.86
N VAL A 22 0.94 -9.67 7.74
CA VAL A 22 0.11 -10.54 6.87
C VAL A 22 0.58 -10.58 5.42
N SER A 23 1.77 -10.03 5.11
CA SER A 23 2.32 -9.89 3.76
C SER A 23 1.44 -9.06 2.83
N SER A 24 1.65 -7.73 2.83
CA SER A 24 0.91 -6.77 2.01
C SER A 24 1.12 -7.00 0.50
N SER A 25 2.34 -7.36 0.08
CA SER A 25 2.66 -7.64 -1.34
C SER A 25 1.85 -8.80 -1.92
N ALA A 26 1.48 -9.80 -1.10
CA ALA A 26 0.62 -10.88 -1.55
C ALA A 26 -0.78 -10.35 -1.92
N HIS A 27 -1.34 -9.43 -1.16
CA HIS A 27 -2.68 -8.90 -1.38
C HIS A 27 -2.80 -8.05 -2.66
N LEU A 28 -1.72 -7.43 -3.11
CA LEU A 28 -1.66 -6.70 -4.39
C LEU A 28 -1.57 -7.64 -5.60
N LEU A 29 -0.85 -8.75 -5.47
CA LEU A 29 -0.59 -9.68 -6.57
C LEU A 29 -1.66 -10.79 -6.71
N PHE A 30 -2.27 -11.20 -5.60
CA PHE A 30 -3.28 -12.28 -5.55
C PHE A 30 -4.46 -12.06 -6.51
N PRO A 31 -5.04 -10.85 -6.62
CA PRO A 31 -6.16 -10.61 -7.52
C PRO A 31 -5.80 -10.83 -8.99
N SER A 32 -4.58 -10.44 -9.39
CA SER A 32 -4.06 -10.64 -10.75
C SER A 32 -3.78 -12.13 -11.01
N LEU A 33 -3.23 -12.86 -10.04
CA LEU A 33 -2.90 -14.29 -10.16
C LEU A 33 -4.14 -15.22 -10.18
N LEU A 34 -5.16 -14.94 -9.35
CA LEU A 34 -6.32 -15.83 -9.20
C LEU A 34 -7.49 -15.46 -10.12
N PHE A 35 -7.71 -14.17 -10.37
CA PHE A 35 -8.88 -13.69 -11.11
C PHE A 35 -8.53 -13.10 -12.48
N GLY A 36 -7.24 -13.13 -12.87
CA GLY A 36 -6.77 -12.51 -14.11
C GLY A 36 -7.02 -11.01 -14.14
N ALA A 37 -7.08 -10.37 -12.96
CA ALA A 37 -7.29 -8.94 -12.84
C ALA A 37 -6.11 -8.16 -13.44
N LYS A 38 -6.35 -6.89 -13.76
CA LYS A 38 -5.33 -6.00 -14.30
C LYS A 38 -4.19 -5.85 -13.29
N ASP A 39 -2.99 -6.21 -13.72
CA ASP A 39 -1.77 -5.91 -12.99
C ASP A 39 -1.38 -4.45 -13.22
N PHE A 40 -1.33 -3.66 -12.14
CA PHE A 40 -0.85 -2.28 -12.19
C PHE A 40 0.69 -2.20 -12.15
N GLY A 41 1.35 -3.32 -11.86
CA GLY A 41 2.79 -3.50 -11.90
C GLY A 41 3.54 -2.80 -10.76
N LEU A 42 4.86 -2.96 -10.79
CA LEU A 42 5.79 -2.49 -9.75
C LEU A 42 5.65 -0.99 -9.41
N VAL A 43 5.33 -0.15 -10.40
CA VAL A 43 5.17 1.29 -10.18
C VAL A 43 4.01 1.58 -9.22
N PHE A 44 2.91 0.85 -9.35
CA PHE A 44 1.77 0.98 -8.46
C PHE A 44 2.12 0.49 -7.06
N ASP A 45 2.77 -0.67 -6.95
CA ASP A 45 3.21 -1.24 -5.67
C ASP A 45 4.11 -0.25 -4.91
N ILE A 46 5.10 0.36 -5.58
CA ILE A 46 5.97 1.38 -5.00
C ILE A 46 5.16 2.61 -4.57
N ALA A 47 4.21 3.07 -5.40
CA ALA A 47 3.41 4.25 -5.08
C ALA A 47 2.54 4.03 -3.83
N VAL A 48 1.91 2.87 -3.69
CA VAL A 48 1.08 2.58 -2.51
C VAL A 48 1.92 2.36 -1.24
N HIS A 49 3.12 1.77 -1.34
CA HIS A 49 4.06 1.69 -0.21
C HIS A 49 4.63 3.07 0.18
N ALA A 50 4.88 3.95 -0.79
CA ALA A 50 5.28 5.32 -0.49
C ALA A 50 4.16 6.08 0.24
N GLY A 51 2.89 5.81 -0.11
CA GLY A 51 1.73 6.34 0.59
C GLY A 51 1.64 5.88 2.05
N THR A 52 1.86 4.60 2.33
CA THR A 52 1.86 4.07 3.71
C THR A 52 3.04 4.61 4.52
N LEU A 53 4.22 4.70 3.92
CA LEU A 53 5.39 5.34 4.56
C LEU A 53 5.10 6.80 4.90
N ALA A 54 4.52 7.57 3.99
CA ALA A 54 4.16 8.97 4.23
C ALA A 54 3.15 9.10 5.38
N ALA A 55 2.17 8.20 5.47
CA ALA A 55 1.21 8.17 6.57
C ALA A 55 1.90 7.93 7.93
N VAL A 56 2.86 7.00 8.00
CA VAL A 56 3.65 6.72 9.22
C VAL A 56 4.51 7.92 9.61
N VAL A 57 5.26 8.48 8.65
CA VAL A 57 6.12 9.65 8.89
C VAL A 57 5.30 10.83 9.38
N PHE A 58 4.11 11.06 8.80
CA PHE A 58 3.22 12.11 9.24
C PHE A 58 2.66 11.86 10.64
N TYR A 59 2.26 10.62 10.96
CA TYR A 59 1.72 10.25 12.26
C TYR A 59 2.77 10.38 13.37
N PHE A 60 3.99 9.89 13.15
CA PHE A 60 5.10 9.91 14.11
C PHE A 60 6.03 11.13 13.95
N LYS A 61 5.61 12.19 13.26
CA LYS A 61 6.49 13.34 12.95
C LYS A 61 7.16 13.93 14.20
N ASP A 62 6.43 14.03 15.31
CA ASP A 62 6.93 14.63 16.54
C ASP A 62 7.94 13.70 17.25
N ASP A 63 7.72 12.39 17.20
CA ASP A 63 8.65 11.38 17.71
C ASP A 63 9.92 11.29 16.85
N ILE A 64 9.77 11.38 15.52
CA ILE A 64 10.88 11.41 14.57
C ILE A 64 11.73 12.67 14.80
N LEU A 65 11.12 13.84 15.00
CA LEU A 65 11.86 15.07 15.28
C LEU A 65 12.66 14.97 16.57
N LYS A 66 12.07 14.42 17.64
CA LYS A 66 12.79 14.16 18.91
C LYS A 66 13.96 13.17 18.77
N LEU A 67 13.90 12.24 17.81
CA LEU A 67 15.00 11.31 17.53
C LEU A 67 16.17 11.96 16.78
N LEU A 68 15.93 13.09 16.11
CA LEU A 68 16.93 13.82 15.32
C LEU A 68 17.63 14.94 16.11
N GLU A 69 17.12 15.29 17.29
CA GLU A 69 17.74 16.19 18.27
C GLU A 69 18.88 15.49 19.03
#